data_AF-A0A3C0KHP7-F1
#
_entry.id   AF-A0A3C0KHP7-F1
#
_cell.length_a   1.000
_cell.length_b   1.000
_cell.length_c   1.000
_cell.angle_alpha   90.00
_cell.angle_beta   90.00
_cell.angle_gamma   90.00
#
_symmetry.space_group_name_H-M   'P 1'
#
loop_
_entity.id
_entity.type
_entity.pdbx_description
1 polymer ?
#
loop_
_entity_poly.entity_id
_entity_poly.type
_entity_poly.pdbx_seq_one_letter_code
_entity_poly.pdbx_strand_id
1 'polypeptide(L)' 'LAHPESTYFNVGRIGEDQVEDLAARSGVEVAELRRWLGPNL' A
#
# COMPACT_ATOMS: atom_id res chain seq x y z
N LEU A 1 5.39 21.83 -8.62
CA LEU A 1 4.84 22.45 -7.41
C LEU A 1 5.05 21.47 -6.26
N ALA A 2 5.86 21.84 -5.26
CA ALA A 2 5.98 21.10 -4.01
C ALA A 2 4.92 21.64 -3.04
N HIS A 3 4.07 20.77 -2.49
CA HIS A 3 3.00 21.20 -1.61
C HIS A 3 3.59 21.61 -0.24
N PRO A 4 3.30 22.82 0.28
CA PRO A 4 3.94 23.35 1.49
C PRO A 4 3.65 22.54 2.76
N GLU A 5 2.55 21.78 2.76
CA GLU A 5 2.15 20.93 3.89
C GLU A 5 2.61 19.46 3.75
N SER A 6 3.37 19.12 2.71
CA SER A 6 3.89 17.75 2.57
C SER A 6 4.86 17.41 3.69
N THR A 7 4.58 16.31 4.38
CA THR A 7 5.45 15.75 5.43
C THR A 7 5.56 14.23 5.27
N TYR A 8 6.62 13.65 5.84
CA TYR A 8 6.73 12.19 5.95
C TYR A 8 5.78 11.69 7.04
N PHE A 9 5.09 10.58 6.77
CA PHE A 9 4.21 9.92 7.72
C PHE A 9 4.30 8.40 7.55
N ASN A 10 3.97 7.68 8.62
CA ASN A 10 3.87 6.23 8.59
C ASN A 10 2.50 5.82 8.06
N VAL A 11 2.47 4.86 7.13
CA VAL A 11 1.23 4.34 6.55
C VAL A 11 0.43 3.48 7.54
N GLY A 12 1.11 2.84 8.51
CA GLY A 12 0.47 1.95 9.49
C GLY A 12 0.19 0.56 8.94
N ARG A 13 -0.67 -0.20 9.63
CA ARG A 13 -1.13 -1.53 9.17
C ARG A 13 -2.17 -1.38 8.06
N ILE A 14 -2.07 -2.23 7.05
CA ILE A 14 -2.95 -2.24 5.88
C ILE A 14 -3.87 -3.46 5.96
N GLY A 15 -5.17 -3.25 5.76
CA GLY A 15 -6.17 -4.33 5.76
C GLY A 15 -6.11 -5.20 4.49
N GLU A 16 -6.73 -6.39 4.56
CA GLU A 16 -6.80 -7.29 3.39
C GLU A 16 -7.55 -6.65 2.21
N ASP A 17 -8.61 -5.89 2.51
CA ASP A 17 -9.40 -5.11 1.55
C ASP A 17 -8.54 -4.11 0.77
N GLN A 18 -7.61 -3.45 1.46
CA GLN A 18 -6.70 -2.48 0.84
C GLN A 18 -5.65 -3.16 -0.05
N VAL A 19 -5.21 -4.38 0.30
CA VAL A 19 -4.29 -5.16 -0.53
C VAL A 19 -4.97 -5.65 -1.80
N GLU A 20 -6.25 -6.05 -1.70
CA GLU A 20 -7.06 -6.45 -2.86
C GLU A 20 -7.34 -5.29 -3.81
N ASP A 21 -7.68 -4.09 -3.30
CA ASP A 21 -7.83 -2.88 -4.12
C ASP A 21 -6.53 -2.52 -4.84
N LEU A 22 -5.40 -2.59 -4.12
CA LEU A 22 -4.10 -2.29 -4.70
C LEU A 22 -3.74 -3.29 -5.80
N ALA A 23 -3.99 -4.59 -5.58
CA ALA A 23 -3.78 -5.63 -6.58
C ALA A 23 -4.56 -5.35 -7.86
N ALA A 24 -5.85 -5.06 -7.74
CA ALA A 24 -6.73 -4.76 -8.87
C ALA A 24 -6.26 -3.53 -9.66
N ARG A 25 -5.84 -2.46 -8.98
CA ARG A 25 -5.40 -1.20 -9.62
C ARG A 25 -4.02 -1.27 -10.24
N SER A 26 -3.13 -2.07 -9.66
CA SER A 26 -1.74 -2.21 -10.13
C SER A 26 -1.53 -3.36 -11.11
N GLY A 27 -2.52 -4.24 -11.27
CA GLY A 27 -2.43 -5.43 -12.14
C GLY A 27 -1.44 -6.48 -11.61
N VAL A 28 -1.17 -6.46 -10.31
CA VAL A 28 -0.25 -7.36 -9.63
C VAL A 28 -1.06 -8.39 -8.85
N GLU A 29 -0.59 -9.63 -8.81
CA GLU A 29 -1.22 -10.70 -8.03
C GLU A 29 -1.25 -10.36 -6.52
N VAL A 30 -2.37 -10.65 -5.85
CA VAL A 30 -2.53 -10.41 -4.40
C VAL A 30 -1.42 -11.11 -3.59
N ALA A 31 -1.04 -12.33 -4.00
CA ALA A 31 0.03 -13.08 -3.33
C ALA A 31 1.40 -12.38 -3.45
N GLU A 32 1.67 -11.74 -4.58
CA GLU A 32 2.90 -10.98 -4.82
C GLU A 32 2.92 -9.71 -3.95
N LEU A 33 1.78 -8.99 -3.89
CA LEU A 33 1.64 -7.82 -3.01
C LEU A 33 1.73 -8.17 -1.54
N ARG A 34 1.15 -9.28 -1.08
CA ARG A 34 1.29 -9.75 0.30
C ARG A 34 2.76 -10.01 0.67
N ARG A 35 3.54 -10.55 -0.27
CA ARG A 35 4.99 -10.74 -0.10
C ARG A 35 5.74 -9.41 0.01
N TRP A 36 5.40 -8.42 -0.81
CA TRP A 36 6.05 -7.10 -0.78
C TRP A 36 5.66 -6.26 0.43
N LEU A 37 4.38 -6.32 0.82
CA LEU A 37 3.83 -5.55 1.93
C LEU A 37 4.21 -6.15 3.28
N GLY A 38 4.48 -7.46 3.35
CA GLY A 38 5.21 -8.11 4.43
C GLY A 38 4.89 -7.57 5.83
N PRO A 39 5.85 -7.01 6.59
CA PRO A 39 5.62 -6.54 7.97
C PRO A 39 4.61 -5.37 8.13
N ASN A 40 4.06 -4.83 7.04
CA ASN A 40 3.05 -3.77 7.04
C ASN A 40 1.61 -4.27 6.86
N LEU A 41 1.41 -5.59 6.64
CA LEU A 41 0.13 -6.28 6.75
C LEU A 41 -0.22 -6.56 8.23
#